data_AF-A0A7R8ZQ59-F1
#
_entry.id   AF-A0A7R8ZQ59-F1
#
_cell.length_a   1.000
_cell.length_b   1.000
_cell.length_c   1.000
_cell.angle_alpha   90.00
_cell.angle_beta   90.00
_cell.angle_gamma   90.00
#
_symmetry.space_group_name_H-M   'P 1'
#
loop_
_entity.id
_entity.type
_entity.pdbx_description
1 polymer ?
#
loop_
_entity_poly.entity_id
_entity_poly.type
_entity_poly.pdbx_seq_one_letter_code
_entity_poly.pdbx_strand_id
1 'polypeptide(L)'
;MAAKPTIMKVLKDGGAVILMSHLGRPKDCLEIEVHLAADVVGEDAEKQVKRLEMGEILLLENVRFRPEEEAGDAAFAEKLASF
;
A
#
# COMPACT_ATOMS: atom_id res chain seq x y z
N MET A 1 5.99 -15.68 -1.47
CA MET A 1 4.73 -14.93 -1.69
C MET A 1 4.45 -14.81 -3.18
N ALA A 2 3.23 -15.12 -3.64
CA ALA A 2 2.88 -15.10 -5.07
C ALA A 2 3.04 -13.72 -5.73
N ALA A 3 2.97 -12.63 -4.95
CA ALA A 3 3.10 -11.26 -5.46
C ALA A 3 4.55 -10.75 -5.63
N LYS A 4 5.56 -11.47 -5.10
CA LYS A 4 6.98 -11.02 -5.15
C LYS A 4 7.45 -10.69 -6.57
N PRO A 5 7.16 -11.49 -7.61
CA PRO A 5 7.60 -11.17 -8.98
C PRO A 5 7.01 -9.86 -9.52
N THR A 6 5.74 -9.58 -9.21
CA THR A 6 5.06 -8.35 -9.67
C THR A 6 5.66 -7.12 -9.02
N ILE A 7 5.89 -7.17 -7.70
CA ILE A 7 6.50 -6.08 -6.94
C ILE A 7 7.90 -5.78 -7.48
N MET A 8 8.74 -6.81 -7.61
CA MET A 8 10.10 -6.66 -8.14
C MET A 8 10.14 -6.05 -9.54
N LYS A 9 9.16 -6.39 -10.38
CA LYS A 9 9.06 -5.83 -11.73
C LYS A 9 8.81 -4.33 -11.69
N VAL A 10 7.81 -3.88 -10.92
CA VAL A 10 7.48 -2.45 -10.81
C VAL A 10 8.66 -1.64 -10.29
N LEU A 11 9.34 -2.16 -9.25
CA LEU A 11 10.53 -1.50 -8.69
C LEU A 11 11.68 -1.42 -9.71
N LYS A 12 11.90 -2.51 -10.47
CA LYS A 12 12.93 -2.54 -11.53
C LYS A 12 12.61 -1.58 -12.67
N ASP A 13 11.34 -1.38 -12.97
CA ASP A 13 10.86 -0.42 -13.97
C ASP A 13 10.89 1.03 -13.44
N GLY A 14 11.36 1.25 -12.21
CA GLY A 14 11.53 2.57 -11.59
C GLY A 14 10.25 3.13 -10.95
N GLY A 15 9.24 2.30 -10.73
CA GLY A 15 8.02 2.69 -10.03
C GLY A 15 8.17 2.59 -8.50
N ALA A 16 7.32 3.32 -7.79
CA ALA A 16 7.03 3.07 -6.39
C ALA A 16 5.86 2.08 -6.26
N VAL A 17 5.82 1.30 -5.18
CA VAL A 17 4.77 0.31 -4.95
C VAL A 17 4.01 0.61 -3.68
N ILE A 18 2.70 0.82 -3.80
CA ILE A 18 1.78 0.88 -2.66
C ILE A 18 1.06 -0.47 -2.57
N LEU A 19 1.24 -1.16 -1.45
CA LEU A 19 0.65 -2.46 -1.15
C LEU A 19 -0.50 -2.30 -0.16
N MET A 20 -1.58 -3.04 -0.43
CA MET A 20 -2.75 -3.14 0.45
C MET A 20 -2.97 -4.64 0.69
N SER A 21 -2.91 -5.08 1.96
CA SER A 21 -3.06 -6.49 2.30
C SER A 21 -4.11 -6.68 3.38
N HIS A 22 -5.02 -7.63 3.15
CA HIS A 22 -5.98 -8.08 4.15
C HIS A 22 -5.41 -9.09 5.14
N LEU A 23 -4.26 -9.70 4.83
CA LEU A 23 -3.73 -10.84 5.57
C LEU A 23 -2.22 -10.72 5.76
N GLY A 24 -1.83 -10.20 6.93
CA GLY A 24 -0.46 -10.18 7.40
C GLY A 24 0.44 -9.13 6.74
N ARG A 25 1.62 -8.94 7.35
CA ARG A 25 2.62 -7.99 6.90
C ARG A 25 3.69 -8.73 6.08
N PRO A 26 3.73 -8.58 4.74
CA PRO A 26 4.68 -9.28 3.87
C PRO A 26 6.15 -8.83 4.02
N LYS A 27 6.43 -7.94 4.98
CA LYS A 27 7.76 -7.39 5.26
C LYS A 27 8.85 -8.45 5.46
N ASP A 28 8.53 -9.61 6.04
CA ASP A 28 9.51 -10.69 6.22
C ASP A 28 9.80 -11.48 4.93
N CYS A 29 8.95 -11.32 3.91
CA CYS A 29 9.08 -12.01 2.63
C CYS A 29 9.75 -11.17 1.54
N LEU A 30 9.89 -9.87 1.78
CA LEU A 30 10.51 -8.89 0.90
C LEU A 30 11.89 -8.58 1.49
N GLU A 31 12.96 -8.92 0.78
CA GLU A 31 14.35 -8.62 1.20
C GLU A 31 14.69 -7.15 0.94
N ILE A 32 13.72 -6.26 1.14
CA ILE A 32 13.71 -4.85 0.74
C ILE A 32 13.00 -4.09 1.86
N GLU A 33 13.40 -2.86 2.10
CA GLU A 33 12.75 -2.02 3.09
C GLU A 33 11.29 -1.75 2.70
N VAL A 34 10.37 -1.92 3.66
CA VAL A 34 8.93 -1.69 3.48
C VAL A 34 8.47 -0.69 4.52
N HIS A 35 8.05 0.47 4.05
CA HIS A 35 7.42 1.50 4.87
C HIS A 35 6.02 1.04 5.29
N LEU A 36 5.61 1.40 6.51
CA LEU A 36 4.33 0.99 7.07
C LEU A 36 3.52 2.24 7.39
N ALA A 37 2.36 2.40 6.75
CA ALA A 37 1.41 3.41 7.17
C ALA A 37 0.63 2.91 8.41
N ALA A 38 0.25 3.84 9.29
CA ALA A 38 -0.59 3.53 10.43
C ALA A 38 -2.07 3.35 10.04
N ASP A 39 -2.43 3.79 8.83
CA ASP A 39 -3.80 3.81 8.32
C ASP A 39 -3.84 3.54 6.81
N VAL A 40 -5.05 3.38 6.30
CA VAL A 40 -5.38 3.11 4.89
C VAL A 40 -5.72 4.39 4.15
N VAL A 41 -6.42 5.30 4.83
CA VAL A 41 -6.84 6.60 4.32
C VAL A 41 -6.73 7.64 5.43
N GLY A 42 -6.38 8.87 5.08
CA GLY A 42 -6.21 9.98 6.03
C GLY A 42 -4.82 10.61 5.96
N GLU A 43 -4.56 11.57 6.86
CA GLU A 43 -3.34 12.39 6.80
C GLU A 43 -2.04 11.58 6.86
N ASP A 44 -2.00 10.49 7.63
CA ASP A 44 -0.78 9.66 7.72
C ASP A 44 -0.51 8.94 6.40
N ALA A 45 -1.51 8.23 5.86
CA ALA A 45 -1.39 7.54 4.57
C ALA A 45 -1.00 8.52 3.46
N GLU A 46 -1.65 9.68 3.37
CA GLU A 46 -1.30 10.72 2.38
C GLU A 46 0.14 11.23 2.54
N LYS A 47 0.60 11.44 3.79
CA LYS A 47 1.98 11.89 4.05
C LYS A 47 3.00 10.83 3.66
N GLN A 48 2.72 9.55 3.94
CA GLN A 48 3.61 8.45 3.58
C GLN A 48 3.67 8.28 2.06
N VAL A 49 2.53 8.31 1.36
CA VAL A 49 2.47 8.25 -0.11
C VAL A 49 3.25 9.40 -0.74
N LYS A 50 3.06 10.64 -0.26
CA LYS A 50 3.77 11.82 -0.79
C LYS A 50 5.28 11.81 -0.52
N ARG A 51 5.72 11.06 0.50
CA ARG A 51 7.13 10.89 0.84
C ARG A 51 7.77 9.68 0.16
N LEU A 52 6.96 8.79 -0.41
CA LEU A 52 7.43 7.55 -1.01
C LEU A 52 8.28 7.87 -2.24
N GLU A 53 9.52 7.40 -2.22
CA GLU A 53 10.44 7.58 -3.33
C GLU A 53 10.30 6.44 -4.36
N MET A 54 10.78 6.70 -5.58
CA MET A 54 10.79 5.68 -6.63
C MET A 54 11.71 4.52 -6.24
N GLY A 55 11.21 3.28 -6.36
CA GLY A 55 11.92 2.10 -5.89
C GLY A 55 11.65 1.73 -4.43
N GLU A 56 10.81 2.49 -3.72
CA GLU A 56 10.36 2.14 -2.37
C GLU A 56 9.01 1.43 -2.37
N ILE A 57 8.73 0.77 -1.24
CA ILE A 57 7.49 0.04 -1.00
C ILE A 57 6.80 0.64 0.22
N LEU A 58 5.54 1.05 0.06
CA LEU A 58 4.66 1.41 1.17
C LEU A 58 3.62 0.31 1.35
N LEU A 59 3.47 -0.21 2.56
CA LEU A 59 2.38 -1.09 2.93
C LEU A 59 1.38 -0.30 3.78
N LEU A 60 0.19 -0.11 3.22
CA LEU A 60 -0.95 0.47 3.92
C LEU A 60 -1.54 -0.54 4.92
N GLU A 61 -2.29 -0.03 5.90
CA GLU A 61 -2.95 -0.90 6.86
C GLU A 61 -4.05 -1.76 6.21
N ASN A 62 -4.61 -2.71 6.96
CA ASN A 62 -5.68 -3.56 6.53
C ASN A 62 -6.95 -2.76 6.20
N VAL A 63 -7.29 -2.73 4.92
CA VAL A 63 -8.47 -2.03 4.41
C VAL A 63 -9.80 -2.61 4.94
N ARG A 64 -9.82 -3.86 5.43
CA ARG A 64 -11.01 -4.43 6.09
C ARG A 64 -11.32 -3.82 7.45
N PHE A 65 -10.41 -3.02 8.02
CA PHE A 65 -10.73 -2.25 9.22
C PHE A 65 -11.59 -1.02 8.92
N ARG A 66 -11.90 -0.75 7.64
CA ARG A 66 -12.80 0.30 7.21
C ARG A 66 -14.15 -0.29 6.79
N PRO A 67 -15.25 -0.04 7.53
CA PRO A 67 -16.57 -0.50 7.12
C PRO A 67 -16.99 0.05 5.75
N GLU A 68 -16.42 1.17 5.33
CA GLU A 68 -16.60 1.77 4.00
C GLU A 68 -16.09 0.87 2.86
N GLU A 69 -15.01 0.10 3.09
CA GLU A 69 -14.49 -0.89 2.12
C GLU A 69 -15.44 -2.08 1.99
N GLU A 70 -15.95 -2.63 3.11
CA GLU A 70 -16.92 -3.73 3.07
C GLU A 70 -18.25 -3.32 2.43
N ALA A 71 -18.63 -2.04 2.57
CA ALA A 71 -19.81 -1.47 1.93
C ALA A 71 -19.63 -1.16 0.44
N GLY A 72 -18.40 -1.24 -0.10
CA GLY A 72 -18.10 -0.88 -1.48
C GLY A 72 -18.31 0.61 -1.78
N ASP A 73 -18.01 1.48 -0.80
CA ASP A 73 -18.23 2.91 -0.92
C ASP A 73 -17.34 3.54 -2.02
N ALA A 74 -17.98 4.19 -2.98
CA ALA A 74 -17.28 4.79 -4.12
C ALA A 74 -16.35 5.95 -3.72
N ALA A 75 -16.73 6.74 -2.69
CA ALA A 75 -15.90 7.85 -2.22
C ALA A 75 -14.65 7.33 -1.49
N PHE A 76 -14.73 6.16 -0.85
CA PHE A 76 -13.56 5.48 -0.31
C PHE A 76 -12.62 4.99 -1.42
N ALA A 77 -13.15 4.39 -2.48
CA ALA A 77 -12.37 3.98 -3.64
C ALA A 77 -11.70 5.18 -4.36
N GLU A 78 -12.40 6.31 -4.49
CA GLU A 78 -11.84 7.54 -5.04
C GLU A 78 -10.67 8.08 -4.22
N LYS A 79 -10.77 8.04 -2.88
CA LYS A 79 -9.66 8.45 -1.99
C LYS A 79 -8.43 7.57 -2.20
N LEU A 80 -8.62 6.25 -2.29
CA LEU A 80 -7.53 5.31 -2.56
C LEU A 80 -6.88 5.54 -3.93
N ALA A 81 -7.69 5.85 -4.94
CA ALA A 81 -7.21 6.14 -6.30
C ALA A 81 -6.53 7.51 -6.43
N SER A 82 -6.69 8.40 -5.43
CA SER A 82 -6.07 9.73 -5.42
C SER A 82 -4.61 9.74 -4.93
N PHE A 83 -4.12 8.60 -4.42
CA PHE A 83 -2.72 8.38 -4.08
C PHE A 83 -1.84 8.24 -5.32
#